data_AF-E4NMB4-F1
#
_entry.id   AF-E4NMB4-F1
#
_cell.length_a   1.000
_cell.length_b   1.000
_cell.length_c   1.000
_cell.angle_alpha   90.00
_cell.angle_beta   90.00
_cell.angle_gamma   90.00
#
_symmetry.space_group_name_H-M   'P 1'
#
loop_
_entity.id
_entity.type
_entity.pdbx_description
1 polymer ?
#
loop_
_entity_poly.entity_id
_entity_poly.type
_entity_poly.pdbx_seq_one_letter_code
_entity_poly.pdbx_strand_id
1 'polypeptide(L)'
;MTIVESLPPRPLSAKELMDLNRSDALELASPIEEEGDASGVIVATDSWVKGLVFDEDGGGWSVVETVSLSDNERIDGLQTCEEAILAFRGESVSDDE
;
A
#
# COMPACT_ATOMS: atom_id res chain seq x y z
N MET A 1 -5.67 -0.16 -16.22
CA MET A 1 -5.80 0.98 -15.29
C MET A 1 -5.24 0.52 -13.98
N THR A 2 -3.99 0.87 -13.74
CA THR A 2 -3.29 0.52 -12.52
C THR A 2 -3.51 1.66 -11.55
N ILE A 3 -3.95 1.37 -10.32
CA ILE A 3 -4.26 2.36 -9.27
C ILE A 3 -3.16 3.44 -9.11
N VAL A 4 -1.90 3.07 -9.36
CA VAL A 4 -0.72 3.95 -9.36
C VAL A 4 -0.82 5.15 -10.30
N GLU A 5 -1.47 5.00 -11.46
CA GLU A 5 -1.61 6.07 -12.46
C GLU A 5 -2.55 7.18 -11.98
N SER A 6 -3.42 6.88 -11.01
CA SER A 6 -4.36 7.81 -10.39
C SER A 6 -3.79 8.50 -9.14
N LEU A 7 -2.63 8.05 -8.66
CA LEU A 7 -2.01 8.60 -7.46
C LEU A 7 -1.17 9.85 -7.79
N PRO A 8 -1.15 10.85 -6.90
CA PRO A 8 -0.30 12.01 -7.10
C PRO A 8 1.18 11.61 -7.02
N PRO A 9 2.09 12.33 -7.70
CA PRO A 9 3.53 12.04 -7.68
C PRO A 9 4.18 12.54 -6.37
N ARG A 10 3.56 12.25 -5.23
CA ARG A 10 3.99 12.58 -3.87
C ARG A 10 3.33 11.62 -2.87
N PRO A 11 3.85 11.52 -1.63
CA PRO A 11 3.19 10.83 -0.53
C PRO A 11 1.76 11.34 -0.30
N LEU A 12 0.86 10.44 0.10
CA LEU A 12 -0.55 10.74 0.30
C LEU A 12 -0.79 11.32 1.69
N SER A 13 -1.48 12.45 1.76
CA SER A 13 -1.94 12.96 3.04
C SER A 13 -3.06 12.10 3.61
N ALA A 14 -3.23 12.10 4.94
CA ALA A 14 -4.30 11.36 5.62
C ALA A 14 -5.70 11.61 5.03
N LYS A 15 -5.97 12.83 4.56
CA LYS A 15 -7.23 13.17 3.88
C LYS A 15 -7.39 12.45 2.53
N GLU A 16 -6.33 12.41 1.72
CA GLU A 16 -6.36 11.74 0.41
C GLU A 16 -6.55 10.24 0.57
N LEU A 17 -5.93 9.63 1.59
CA LEU A 17 -6.18 8.22 1.95
C LEU A 17 -7.62 7.95 2.36
N MET A 18 -8.21 8.84 3.17
CA MET A 18 -9.62 8.72 3.55
C MET A 18 -10.56 8.84 2.34
N ASP A 19 -10.28 9.76 1.42
CA ASP A 19 -11.02 9.88 0.17
C ASP A 19 -10.85 8.63 -0.72
N LEU A 20 -9.65 8.05 -0.77
CA LEU A 20 -9.38 6.79 -1.50
C LEU A 20 -10.15 5.60 -0.92
N ASN A 21 -10.20 5.50 0.42
CA ASN A 21 -10.92 4.46 1.15
C ASN A 21 -12.45 4.58 0.95
N ARG A 22 -12.97 5.79 0.70
CA ARG A 22 -14.39 6.02 0.37
C ARG A 22 -14.73 5.83 -1.10
N SER A 23 -13.75 5.65 -1.97
CA SER A 23 -13.98 5.43 -3.40
C SER A 23 -14.61 4.07 -3.63
N ASP A 24 -15.61 3.98 -4.50
CA ASP A 24 -16.22 2.69 -4.91
C ASP A 24 -15.22 1.73 -5.61
N ALA A 25 -14.00 2.20 -5.91
CA ALA A 25 -12.96 1.40 -6.55
C ALA A 25 -12.22 0.46 -5.58
N LEU A 26 -12.24 0.74 -4.27
CA LEU A 26 -11.49 0.01 -3.25
C LEU A 26 -12.38 -0.30 -2.05
N GLU A 27 -12.17 -1.46 -1.43
CA GLU A 27 -12.80 -1.77 -0.14
C GLU A 27 -11.97 -1.26 1.04
N LEU A 28 -10.67 -1.08 0.85
CA LEU A 28 -9.76 -0.59 1.87
C LEU A 28 -8.59 0.14 1.23
N ALA A 29 -8.20 1.25 1.85
CA ALA A 29 -6.94 1.95 1.64
C ALA A 29 -6.39 2.35 3.02
N SER A 30 -5.24 1.81 3.39
CA SER A 30 -4.61 2.03 4.70
C SER A 30 -3.14 2.43 4.52
N PRO A 31 -2.67 3.48 5.21
CA PRO A 31 -1.23 3.75 5.27
C PRO A 31 -0.51 2.68 6.09
N ILE A 32 0.79 2.52 5.83
CA ILE A 32 1.72 1.79 6.71
C ILE A 32 2.24 2.71 7.82
N GLU A 33 2.55 3.96 7.47
CA GLU A 33 2.99 4.96 8.44
C GLU A 33 1.83 5.45 9.34
N GLU A 34 2.07 5.47 10.66
CA GLU A 34 1.08 5.95 11.65
C GLU A 34 1.02 7.48 11.73
N GLU A 35 2.07 8.20 11.30
CA GLU A 35 2.17 9.65 11.36
C GLU A 35 2.72 10.26 10.06
N GLY A 36 2.11 11.35 9.59
CA GLY A 36 2.58 12.12 8.43
C GLY A 36 1.90 11.75 7.10
N ASP A 37 2.54 12.11 6.00
CA ASP A 37 2.11 11.70 4.66
C ASP A 37 2.61 10.28 4.37
N ALA A 38 1.73 9.42 3.87
CA ALA A 38 2.02 8.02 3.61
C ALA A 38 2.74 7.84 2.28
N SER A 39 3.94 7.30 2.38
CA SER A 39 4.78 6.81 1.29
C SER A 39 4.59 5.30 1.10
N GLY A 40 4.06 4.57 2.10
CA GLY A 40 3.61 3.19 2.00
C GLY A 40 2.10 3.05 2.20
N VAL A 41 1.41 2.37 1.28
CA VAL A 41 -0.05 2.21 1.34
C VAL A 41 -0.46 0.81 0.93
N ILE A 42 -1.33 0.18 1.70
CA ILE A 42 -2.03 -1.04 1.33
C ILE A 42 -3.41 -0.68 0.79
N VAL A 43 -3.75 -1.22 -0.36
CA VAL A 43 -5.09 -1.12 -0.95
C VAL A 43 -5.67 -2.50 -1.19
N ALA A 44 -6.97 -2.67 -0.97
CA ALA A 44 -7.65 -3.94 -1.15
C ALA A 44 -9.00 -3.77 -1.85
N THR A 45 -9.41 -4.85 -2.51
CA THR A 45 -10.73 -5.05 -3.11
C THR A 45 -11.30 -6.38 -2.63
N ASP A 46 -12.45 -6.78 -3.17
CA ASP A 46 -13.04 -8.10 -2.94
C ASP A 46 -12.18 -9.25 -3.47
N SER A 47 -11.30 -8.97 -4.44
CA SER A 47 -10.57 -10.00 -5.19
C SER A 47 -9.06 -9.97 -5.01
N TRP A 48 -8.48 -8.87 -4.53
CA TRP A 48 -7.03 -8.75 -4.35
C TRP A 48 -6.65 -7.73 -3.27
N VAL A 49 -5.42 -7.86 -2.78
CA VAL A 49 -4.71 -6.89 -1.93
C VAL A 49 -3.41 -6.50 -2.64
N LYS A 50 -3.04 -5.22 -2.57
CA LYS A 50 -1.80 -4.69 -3.15
C LYS A 50 -1.06 -3.79 -2.17
N GLY A 51 0.25 -3.96 -2.13
CA GLY A 51 1.17 -3.03 -1.49
C GLY A 51 1.71 -2.02 -2.49
N LEU A 52 1.66 -0.74 -2.11
CA LEU A 52 2.13 0.39 -2.91
C LEU A 52 3.21 1.14 -2.13
N VAL A 53 4.29 1.50 -2.81
CA VAL A 53 5.33 2.36 -2.27
C VAL A 53 5.58 3.52 -3.21
N PHE A 54 5.71 4.71 -2.64
CA PHE A 54 6.19 5.89 -3.32
C PHE A 54 7.73 5.86 -3.35
N ASP A 55 8.28 5.78 -4.56
CA ASP A 55 9.72 5.80 -4.80
C ASP A 55 10.11 7.17 -5.39
N GLU A 56 10.81 7.97 -4.59
CA GLU A 56 11.28 9.29 -5.02
C GLU A 56 12.31 9.20 -6.15
N ASP A 57 13.13 8.14 -6.17
CA ASP A 57 14.20 7.95 -7.16
C ASP A 57 13.65 7.42 -8.50
N GLY A 58 12.69 6.48 -8.44
CA GLY A 58 11.94 5.96 -9.58
C GLY A 58 10.81 6.88 -10.08
N GLY A 59 10.58 7.99 -9.38
CA GLY A 59 9.72 9.09 -9.84
C GLY A 59 8.22 8.83 -9.67
N GLY A 60 7.80 8.00 -8.72
CA GLY A 60 6.38 7.78 -8.49
C GLY A 60 6.01 6.55 -7.66
N TRP A 61 4.71 6.24 -7.69
CA TRP A 61 4.16 5.07 -7.02
C TRP A 61 4.44 3.79 -7.80
N SER A 62 4.92 2.78 -7.09
CA SER A 62 5.17 1.44 -7.60
C SER A 62 4.41 0.40 -6.80
N VAL A 63 3.90 -0.62 -7.48
CA VAL A 63 3.32 -1.81 -6.83
C VAL A 63 4.47 -2.73 -6.46
N VAL A 64 4.65 -2.98 -5.17
CA VAL A 64 5.70 -3.88 -4.68
C VAL A 64 5.21 -5.31 -4.52
N GLU A 65 3.91 -5.49 -4.25
CA GLU A 65 3.31 -6.81 -4.05
C GLU A 65 1.83 -6.84 -4.46
N THR A 66 1.36 -7.99 -4.93
CA THR A 66 -0.05 -8.22 -5.27
C THR A 66 -0.48 -9.63 -4.87
N VAL A 67 -1.41 -9.72 -3.93
CA VAL A 67 -1.96 -11.00 -3.45
C VAL A 67 -3.41 -11.15 -3.92
N SER A 68 -3.72 -12.30 -4.53
CA SER A 68 -5.09 -12.67 -4.89
C SER A 68 -5.84 -13.25 -3.69
N LEU A 69 -7.08 -12.79 -3.47
CA LEU A 69 -7.98 -13.29 -2.44
C LEU A 69 -8.79 -14.53 -2.88
N SER A 70 -8.58 -15.01 -4.11
CA SER A 70 -9.21 -16.26 -4.58
C SER A 70 -8.61 -17.49 -3.89
N ASP A 71 -7.33 -17.41 -3.54
CA ASP A 71 -6.54 -18.52 -3.00
C ASP A 71 -6.03 -18.25 -1.57
N ASN A 72 -6.12 -16.99 -1.10
CA ASN A 72 -5.60 -16.55 0.19
C ASN A 72 -6.66 -15.83 1.02
N GLU A 73 -6.51 -15.89 2.33
CA GLU A 73 -7.33 -15.10 3.25
C GLU A 73 -6.94 -13.62 3.16
N ARG A 74 -7.90 -12.73 3.38
CA ARG A 74 -7.65 -11.28 3.32
C ARG A 74 -6.57 -10.83 4.30
N ILE A 75 -6.55 -11.40 5.49
CA ILE A 75 -5.56 -11.07 6.52
C ILE A 75 -4.14 -11.44 6.05
N ASP A 76 -3.98 -12.63 5.46
CA ASP A 76 -2.71 -13.09 4.91
C ASP A 76 -2.22 -12.19 3.77
N GLY A 77 -3.13 -11.77 2.87
CA GLY A 77 -2.80 -10.83 1.82
C GLY A 77 -2.39 -9.44 2.33
N LEU A 78 -3.01 -8.95 3.42
CA LEU A 78 -2.62 -7.69 4.07
C LEU A 78 -1.22 -7.80 4.67
N GLN A 79 -0.93 -8.86 5.44
CA GLN A 79 0.39 -9.07 6.05
C GLN A 79 1.49 -9.19 4.99
N THR A 80 1.28 -10.00 3.96
CA THR A 80 2.26 -10.18 2.87
C THR A 80 2.57 -8.85 2.18
N CYS A 81 1.54 -8.02 1.92
CA CYS A 81 1.74 -6.71 1.31
C CYS A 81 2.44 -5.72 2.25
N GLU A 82 2.16 -5.78 3.55
CA GLU A 82 2.85 -4.97 4.57
C GLU A 82 4.34 -5.30 4.61
N GLU A 83 4.67 -6.58 4.71
CA GLU A 83 6.06 -7.06 4.73
C GLU A 83 6.82 -6.65 3.47
N ALA A 84 6.19 -6.75 2.30
CA ALA A 84 6.81 -6.33 1.04
C ALA A 84 7.08 -4.81 0.97
N ILE A 85 6.17 -3.98 1.51
CA ILE A 85 6.38 -2.53 1.61
C ILE A 85 7.57 -2.22 2.52
N LEU A 86 7.62 -2.84 3.70
CA LEU A 86 8.71 -2.65 4.67
C LEU A 86 10.05 -3.10 4.09
N ALA A 87 10.08 -4.27 3.45
CA ALA A 87 11.26 -4.80 2.77
C ALA A 87 11.75 -3.89 1.64
N PHE A 88 10.86 -3.34 0.82
CA PHE A 88 11.22 -2.41 -0.25
C PHE A 88 11.87 -1.13 0.30
N ARG A 89 11.36 -0.62 1.42
CA ARG A 89 11.90 0.58 2.09
C ARG A 89 13.25 0.35 2.77
N GLY A 90 13.71 -0.91 2.86
CA GLY A 90 14.89 -1.27 3.64
C GLY A 90 14.65 -1.16 5.15
N GLU A 91 13.40 -0.98 5.56
CA GLU A 91 12.95 -1.08 6.95
C GLU A 91 12.65 -2.56 7.22
N SER A 92 13.69 -3.38 7.29
CA SER A 92 13.56 -4.66 7.99
C SER A 92 13.14 -4.33 9.43
N VAL A 93 12.04 -4.92 9.91
CA VAL A 93 11.68 -4.93 11.33
C VAL A 93 12.98 -5.13 12.10
N SER A 94 13.42 -4.10 12.83
CA SER A 94 14.68 -4.17 13.55
C SER A 94 14.61 -5.38 14.48
N ASP A 95 15.37 -6.42 14.16
CA ASP A 95 15.78 -7.45 15.10
C ASP A 95 16.73 -6.73 16.07
N ASP A 96 16.16 -6.00 17.03
CA ASP A 96 16.90 -5.44 18.16
C ASP A 96 17.01 -6.56 19.20
N GLU A 97 18.08 -7.36 19.09
CA GLU A 97 18.50 -8.36 20.10
C GLU A 97 18.92 -7.72 21.44
#